data_AF-W0J8P5-F1
#
_entry.id   AF-W0J8P5-F1
#
_cell.length_a   1.000
_cell.length_b   1.000
_cell.length_c   1.000
_cell.angle_alpha   90.00
_cell.angle_beta   90.00
_cell.angle_gamma   90.00
#
_symmetry.space_group_name_H-M   'P 1'
#
loop_
_entity.id
_entity.type
_entity.pdbx_description
1 polymer ?
#
loop_
_entity_poly.entity_id
_entity_poly.type
_entity_poly.pdbx_seq_one_letter_code
_entity_poly.pdbx_strand_id
1 'polypeptide(L)'
;MKTNPRVLASFAFGLLALAPLPASTITDDLSAYAVGTSLRPGQTNVGTPSGGWLSPWRVTVSAGTTASAIIADGTPLGDGGNYFSTTVATSPGETAGGGGSLARAYDANAISASGAETFGISFNFRADTTPANLRYNLSDANTRGAYFDSTATWVLSAYDGYWHVGNGSADNFMSTGVAFSAGVTYNVAIRQNPATRKWSITISGDASPVALTDLNFRTASWATGGAGAPGGRWLTFSASEIVSGTSVGVTGTFSVDSIVISK
;
A
#
# COMPACT_ATOMS: atom_id res chain seq x y z
N MET A 1 -35.30 -54.81 -1.20
CA MET A 1 -34.37 -53.69 -1.51
C MET A 1 -34.80 -53.08 -2.84
N LYS A 2 -35.21 -51.80 -2.86
CA LYS A 2 -35.54 -51.05 -4.08
C LYS A 2 -34.59 -49.86 -4.17
N THR A 3 -33.77 -49.81 -5.20
CA THR A 3 -32.84 -48.72 -5.48
C THR A 3 -33.47 -47.78 -6.52
N ASN A 4 -33.75 -46.54 -6.12
CA ASN A 4 -34.20 -45.48 -7.03
C ASN A 4 -32.99 -44.87 -7.76
N PRO A 5 -33.03 -44.72 -9.09
CA PRO A 5 -32.00 -43.99 -9.82
C PRO A 5 -32.24 -42.48 -9.69
N ARG A 6 -31.20 -41.74 -9.29
CA ARG A 6 -31.21 -40.27 -9.32
C ARG A 6 -30.84 -39.80 -10.73
N VAL A 7 -31.74 -39.04 -11.34
CA VAL A 7 -31.50 -38.31 -12.58
C VAL A 7 -30.67 -37.07 -12.25
N LEU A 8 -29.47 -36.97 -12.82
CA LEU A 8 -28.64 -35.77 -12.79
C LEU A 8 -29.07 -34.84 -13.91
N ALA A 9 -29.61 -33.68 -13.55
CA ALA A 9 -29.89 -32.60 -14.50
C ALA A 9 -28.59 -31.84 -14.80
N SER A 10 -28.09 -31.98 -16.03
CA SER A 10 -26.97 -31.18 -16.55
C SER A 10 -27.45 -29.77 -16.88
N PHE A 11 -27.12 -28.79 -16.04
CA PHE A 11 -27.22 -27.38 -16.38
C PHE A 11 -26.02 -26.98 -17.25
N ALA A 12 -26.25 -26.78 -18.54
CA ALA A 12 -25.28 -26.17 -19.43
C ALA A 12 -25.31 -24.65 -19.25
N PHE A 13 -24.30 -24.08 -18.57
CA PHE A 13 -24.04 -22.65 -18.59
C PHE A 13 -23.39 -22.29 -19.94
N GLY A 14 -24.13 -21.58 -20.78
CA GLY A 14 -23.59 -20.99 -22.01
C GLY A 14 -22.52 -19.96 -21.67
N LEU A 15 -21.26 -20.27 -22.02
CA LEU A 15 -20.13 -19.38 -21.88
C LEU A 15 -20.21 -18.32 -23.00
N LEU A 16 -20.81 -17.15 -22.73
CA LEU A 16 -20.59 -15.97 -23.55
C LEU A 16 -19.13 -15.54 -23.36
N ALA A 17 -18.28 -15.82 -24.35
CA ALA A 17 -16.93 -15.27 -24.42
C ALA A 17 -17.02 -13.76 -24.69
N LEU A 18 -17.13 -12.98 -23.62
CA LEU A 18 -16.78 -11.56 -23.63
C LEU A 18 -15.29 -11.49 -23.96
N ALA A 19 -14.94 -10.86 -25.08
CA ALA A 19 -13.56 -10.50 -25.34
C ALA A 19 -13.07 -9.68 -24.13
N PRO A 20 -11.98 -10.08 -23.45
CA PRO A 20 -11.45 -9.28 -22.36
C PRO A 20 -11.00 -7.95 -22.97
N LEU A 21 -11.69 -6.86 -22.62
CA LEU A 21 -11.07 -5.54 -22.70
C LEU A 21 -9.78 -5.65 -21.87
N PRO A 22 -8.62 -5.18 -22.37
CA PRO A 22 -7.42 -5.20 -21.57
C PRO A 22 -7.70 -4.40 -20.30
N ALA A 23 -7.82 -5.10 -19.17
CA ALA A 23 -7.90 -4.44 -17.88
C ALA A 23 -6.59 -3.68 -17.69
N SER A 24 -6.67 -2.36 -17.58
CA SER A 24 -5.51 -1.53 -17.24
C SER A 24 -4.88 -2.12 -15.99
N THR A 25 -3.65 -2.60 -16.13
CA THR A 25 -2.87 -3.21 -15.05
C THR A 25 -1.53 -2.50 -14.97
N ILE A 26 -1.20 -2.02 -13.78
CA ILE A 26 0.07 -1.36 -13.46
C ILE A 26 0.77 -2.28 -12.49
N THR A 27 1.97 -2.74 -12.85
CA THR A 27 2.75 -3.67 -12.03
C THR A 27 4.12 -3.10 -11.70
N ASP A 28 4.62 -3.47 -10.54
CA ASP A 28 6.03 -3.34 -10.19
C ASP A 28 6.42 -4.52 -9.29
N ASP A 29 7.11 -5.49 -9.88
CA ASP A 29 7.66 -6.69 -9.22
C ASP A 29 9.14 -6.52 -8.87
N LEU A 30 9.68 -5.33 -9.13
CA LEU A 30 11.03 -4.88 -8.82
C LEU A 30 12.17 -5.72 -9.46
N SER A 31 11.84 -6.77 -10.21
CA SER A 31 12.76 -7.76 -10.77
C SER A 31 13.72 -7.15 -11.80
N ALA A 32 13.30 -6.07 -12.46
CA ALA A 32 14.09 -5.33 -13.44
C ALA A 32 15.14 -4.37 -12.83
N TYR A 33 15.10 -4.10 -11.53
CA TYR A 33 16.05 -3.16 -10.91
C TYR A 33 17.33 -3.86 -10.44
N ALA A 34 18.47 -3.17 -10.50
CA ALA A 34 19.72 -3.71 -10.00
C ALA A 34 19.74 -3.73 -8.46
N VAL A 35 20.07 -4.88 -7.88
CA VAL A 35 20.30 -5.04 -6.44
C VAL A 35 21.39 -4.08 -5.97
N GLY A 36 21.21 -3.51 -4.78
CA GLY A 36 22.07 -2.48 -4.19
C GLY A 36 21.77 -1.06 -4.65
N THR A 37 20.86 -0.86 -5.63
CA THR A 37 20.47 0.49 -6.05
C THR A 37 19.76 1.21 -4.92
N SER A 38 20.32 2.33 -4.47
CA SER A 38 19.78 3.12 -3.36
C SER A 38 19.02 4.37 -3.83
N LEU A 39 17.94 4.71 -3.12
CA LEU A 39 17.25 5.98 -3.20
C LEU A 39 17.37 6.73 -1.88
N ARG A 40 17.63 8.03 -1.98
CA ARG A 40 17.62 8.99 -0.87
C ARG A 40 16.71 10.19 -1.21
N PRO A 41 16.30 10.99 -0.21
CA PRO A 41 15.56 12.23 -0.46
C PRO A 41 16.23 13.09 -1.54
N GLY A 42 15.45 13.52 -2.53
CA GLY A 42 15.93 14.29 -3.68
C GLY A 42 16.49 13.48 -4.85
N GLN A 43 16.71 12.16 -4.70
CA GLN A 43 17.07 11.26 -5.81
C GLN A 43 15.82 10.65 -6.45
N THR A 44 15.84 10.41 -7.76
CA THR A 44 14.66 9.99 -8.54
C THR A 44 14.95 8.89 -9.56
N ASN A 45 15.90 7.99 -9.27
CA ASN A 45 16.52 7.19 -10.35
C ASN A 45 16.00 5.75 -10.48
N VAL A 46 15.06 5.29 -9.65
CA VAL A 46 14.54 3.91 -9.72
C VAL A 46 13.10 3.90 -10.18
N GLY A 47 12.81 3.09 -11.20
CA GLY A 47 11.54 3.05 -11.91
C GLY A 47 11.42 4.16 -12.94
N THR A 48 11.38 3.84 -14.23
CA THR A 48 11.06 4.84 -15.26
C THR A 48 9.54 5.02 -15.37
N PRO A 49 9.03 6.24 -15.65
CA PRO A 49 7.62 6.43 -15.99
C PRO A 49 7.26 5.56 -17.20
N SER A 50 6.45 4.52 -16.96
CA SER A 50 6.03 3.51 -17.95
C SER A 50 5.04 2.55 -17.31
N GLY A 51 4.28 1.79 -18.10
CA GLY A 51 3.35 0.78 -17.58
C GLY A 51 2.27 1.35 -16.65
N GLY A 52 1.88 2.61 -16.84
CA GLY A 52 0.95 3.36 -15.99
C GLY A 52 1.56 3.97 -14.73
N TRP A 53 2.85 3.80 -14.46
CA TRP A 53 3.57 4.62 -13.49
C TRP A 53 3.91 5.99 -14.10
N LEU A 54 3.57 7.07 -13.39
CA LEU A 54 3.79 8.45 -13.81
C LEU A 54 5.09 9.04 -13.28
N SER A 55 5.71 8.39 -12.30
CA SER A 55 6.98 8.84 -11.72
C SER A 55 7.93 7.67 -11.44
N PRO A 56 9.22 7.96 -11.27
CA PRO A 56 10.10 7.09 -10.49
C PRO A 56 9.64 6.97 -9.03
N TRP A 57 10.16 5.96 -8.35
CA TRP A 57 10.13 5.86 -6.90
C TRP A 57 10.83 7.05 -6.26
N ARG A 58 10.27 7.50 -5.14
CA ARG A 58 10.76 8.67 -4.41
C ARG A 58 10.76 8.40 -2.92
N VAL A 59 11.79 8.90 -2.26
CA VAL A 59 11.85 8.97 -0.81
C VAL A 59 11.49 10.38 -0.37
N THR A 60 10.54 10.51 0.56
CA THR A 60 10.15 11.79 1.18
C THR A 60 10.39 11.71 2.68
N VAL A 61 10.89 12.79 3.29
CA VAL A 61 11.13 12.88 4.74
C VAL A 61 10.56 14.17 5.30
N SER A 62 10.17 14.16 6.56
CA SER A 62 9.95 15.38 7.34
C SER A 62 11.26 15.94 7.89
N ALA A 63 11.21 17.14 8.48
CA ALA A 63 12.34 17.68 9.24
C ALA A 63 12.77 16.70 10.36
N GLY A 64 14.07 16.69 10.68
CA GLY A 64 14.62 15.81 11.72
C GLY A 64 14.52 14.31 11.40
N THR A 65 14.33 13.92 10.14
CA THR A 65 14.24 12.51 9.72
C THR A 65 15.15 12.23 8.55
N THR A 66 15.77 11.05 8.57
CA THR A 66 16.46 10.47 7.43
C THR A 66 15.70 9.24 6.96
N ALA A 67 15.68 9.03 5.64
CA ALA A 67 15.15 7.81 5.07
C ALA A 67 15.97 7.43 3.85
N SER A 68 16.04 6.14 3.58
CA SER A 68 16.62 5.61 2.35
C SER A 68 15.96 4.30 2.00
N ALA A 69 15.80 4.05 0.71
CA ALA A 69 15.39 2.75 0.19
C ALA A 69 16.53 2.13 -0.59
N ILE A 70 16.65 0.81 -0.56
CA ILE A 70 17.60 0.04 -1.34
C ILE A 70 16.87 -1.13 -1.99
N ILE A 71 17.17 -1.41 -3.25
CA ILE A 71 16.78 -2.66 -3.88
C ILE A 71 17.62 -3.77 -3.26
N ALA A 72 16.98 -4.66 -2.53
CA ALA A 72 17.58 -5.87 -1.97
C ALA A 72 17.05 -7.08 -2.75
N ASP A 73 17.71 -8.22 -2.61
CA ASP A 73 17.30 -9.50 -3.18
C ASP A 73 17.17 -10.59 -2.10
N GLY A 74 16.55 -11.70 -2.50
CA GLY A 74 16.39 -12.88 -1.67
C GLY A 74 15.05 -12.94 -0.93
N THR A 75 14.94 -13.88 0.00
CA THR A 75 13.73 -14.02 0.82
C THR A 75 13.78 -13.05 1.97
N PRO A 76 12.87 -12.08 1.92
CA PRO A 76 11.82 -12.20 2.91
C PRO A 76 10.40 -11.98 2.43
N LEU A 77 10.18 -11.38 1.27
CA LEU A 77 8.85 -11.15 0.71
C LEU A 77 8.57 -12.23 -0.35
N GLY A 78 7.89 -13.32 0.04
CA GLY A 78 7.33 -14.31 -0.89
C GLY A 78 8.34 -15.18 -1.67
N ASP A 79 7.99 -15.43 -2.93
CA ASP A 79 8.52 -16.49 -3.82
C ASP A 79 9.95 -16.25 -4.35
N GLY A 80 10.66 -15.26 -3.79
CA GLY A 80 11.98 -14.83 -4.23
C GLY A 80 11.90 -13.74 -5.29
N GLY A 81 12.77 -12.74 -5.17
CA GLY A 81 12.77 -11.59 -6.07
C GLY A 81 13.49 -10.41 -5.45
N ASN A 82 13.53 -9.31 -6.20
CA ASN A 82 14.00 -8.05 -5.67
C ASN A 82 12.90 -7.38 -4.87
N TYR A 83 13.26 -6.63 -3.85
CA TYR A 83 12.31 -5.84 -3.07
C TYR A 83 12.91 -4.52 -2.63
N PHE A 84 12.07 -3.55 -2.28
CA PHE A 84 12.56 -2.36 -1.58
C PHE A 84 12.71 -2.68 -0.11
N SER A 85 13.93 -2.53 0.44
CA SER A 85 14.14 -2.36 1.87
C SER A 85 14.30 -0.88 2.18
N THR A 86 13.38 -0.32 2.96
CA THR A 86 13.34 1.10 3.32
C THR A 86 13.61 1.27 4.79
N THR A 87 14.66 2.02 5.10
CA THR A 87 15.02 2.42 6.47
C THR A 87 14.59 3.87 6.70
N VAL A 88 13.90 4.11 7.81
CA VAL A 88 13.52 5.43 8.30
C VAL A 88 14.10 5.60 9.69
N ALA A 89 14.87 6.67 9.90
CA ALA A 89 15.46 7.01 11.18
C ALA A 89 15.14 8.46 11.55
N THR A 90 14.47 8.65 12.69
CA THR A 90 14.19 9.97 13.26
C THR A 90 15.33 10.41 14.19
N SER A 91 15.53 11.72 14.29
CA SER A 91 16.59 12.31 15.11
C SER A 91 16.20 12.36 16.59
N PRO A 92 17.10 11.99 17.51
CA PRO A 92 16.89 12.23 18.93
C PRO A 92 16.76 13.72 19.28
N GLY A 93 15.88 14.03 20.24
CA GLY A 93 15.72 15.39 20.78
C GLY A 93 14.81 16.34 20.00
N GLU A 94 14.22 15.90 18.89
CA GLU A 94 13.17 16.65 18.19
C GLU A 94 11.84 16.64 18.97
N THR A 95 11.04 17.70 18.86
CA THR A 95 9.75 17.82 19.57
C THR A 95 8.54 17.48 18.70
N ALA A 96 8.75 17.27 17.40
CA ALA A 96 7.72 16.90 16.44
C ALA A 96 7.96 15.48 15.91
N GLY A 97 6.88 14.74 15.69
CA GLY A 97 6.95 13.39 15.12
C GLY A 97 7.56 13.42 13.73
N GLY A 98 8.72 12.76 13.59
CA GLY A 98 9.41 12.59 12.32
C GLY A 98 8.84 11.42 11.52
N GLY A 99 8.99 11.44 10.20
CA GLY A 99 8.57 10.36 9.32
C GLY A 99 9.27 10.36 7.97
N GLY A 100 9.28 9.19 7.36
CA GLY A 100 9.86 8.95 6.05
C GLY A 100 8.99 8.00 5.24
N SER A 101 8.97 8.18 3.93
CA SER A 101 8.17 7.35 3.02
C SER A 101 8.94 6.95 1.78
N LEU A 102 8.52 5.82 1.21
CA LEU A 102 8.75 5.38 -0.15
C LEU A 102 7.42 5.53 -0.91
N ALA A 103 7.41 6.26 -2.01
CA ALA A 103 6.19 6.52 -2.77
C ALA A 103 6.43 6.53 -4.27
N ARG A 104 5.39 6.15 -5.03
CA ARG A 104 5.37 6.25 -6.49
C ARG A 104 4.00 6.70 -6.99
N ALA A 105 4.01 7.55 -8.01
CA ALA A 105 2.79 8.02 -8.63
C ALA A 105 2.34 7.06 -9.73
N TYR A 106 1.06 6.68 -9.72
CA TYR A 106 0.41 5.91 -10.78
C TYR A 106 -0.66 6.73 -11.49
N ASP A 107 -0.97 6.35 -12.72
CA ASP A 107 -2.03 6.94 -13.54
C ASP A 107 -3.39 6.43 -13.10
N ALA A 108 -4.01 7.18 -12.20
CA ALA A 108 -5.32 6.83 -11.66
C ALA A 108 -6.42 7.01 -12.71
N ASN A 109 -6.24 7.86 -13.72
CA ASN A 109 -7.20 8.01 -14.81
C ASN A 109 -7.18 6.81 -15.77
N ALA A 110 -6.01 6.19 -15.96
CA ALA A 110 -5.92 4.95 -16.73
C ALA A 110 -6.60 3.76 -16.04
N ILE A 111 -6.69 3.78 -14.70
CA ILE A 111 -7.29 2.73 -13.87
C ILE A 111 -8.79 2.97 -13.60
N SER A 112 -9.16 4.20 -13.26
CA SER A 112 -10.52 4.61 -12.95
C SER A 112 -10.77 6.01 -13.52
N ALA A 113 -11.21 6.06 -14.77
CA ALA A 113 -11.43 7.32 -15.47
C ALA A 113 -12.41 8.22 -14.69
N SER A 114 -11.93 9.37 -14.21
CA SER A 114 -12.70 10.30 -13.37
C SER A 114 -13.29 9.67 -12.10
N GLY A 115 -12.73 8.57 -11.61
CA GLY A 115 -13.22 7.86 -10.42
C GLY A 115 -14.52 7.08 -10.66
N ALA A 116 -14.87 6.79 -11.91
CA ALA A 116 -16.13 6.10 -12.23
C ALA A 116 -16.08 4.59 -11.96
N GLU A 117 -14.89 4.00 -11.88
CA GLU A 117 -14.69 2.56 -11.93
C GLU A 117 -14.08 2.02 -10.63
N THR A 118 -14.52 0.84 -10.24
CA THR A 118 -13.89 0.10 -9.13
C THR A 118 -12.58 -0.51 -9.61
N PHE A 119 -11.57 -0.52 -8.75
CA PHE A 119 -10.27 -1.11 -9.04
C PHE A 119 -9.63 -1.69 -7.77
N GLY A 120 -8.58 -2.48 -7.94
CA GLY A 120 -7.79 -3.09 -6.89
C GLY A 120 -6.38 -2.54 -6.80
N ILE A 121 -5.80 -2.58 -5.60
CA ILE A 121 -4.37 -2.41 -5.32
C ILE A 121 -3.95 -3.60 -4.46
N SER A 122 -2.90 -4.32 -4.84
CA SER A 122 -2.28 -5.35 -3.98
C SER A 122 -0.78 -5.16 -3.89
N PHE A 123 -0.20 -5.57 -2.77
CA PHE A 123 1.24 -5.55 -2.52
C PHE A 123 1.59 -6.47 -1.35
N ASN A 124 2.87 -6.81 -1.24
CA ASN A 124 3.47 -7.48 -0.09
C ASN A 124 4.17 -6.45 0.78
N PHE A 125 3.96 -6.53 2.09
CA PHE A 125 4.59 -5.65 3.08
C PHE A 125 5.16 -6.45 4.24
N ARG A 126 6.35 -6.09 4.72
CA ARG A 126 6.94 -6.64 5.93
C ARG A 126 7.67 -5.56 6.69
N ALA A 127 7.42 -5.44 7.99
CA ALA A 127 8.32 -4.66 8.83
C ALA A 127 9.49 -5.55 9.28
N ASP A 128 10.72 -5.09 9.09
CA ASP A 128 11.92 -5.83 9.50
C ASP A 128 12.23 -5.59 10.98
N THR A 129 11.79 -4.45 11.52
CA THR A 129 11.84 -4.11 12.93
C THR A 129 10.47 -3.58 13.37
N THR A 130 10.14 -3.62 14.66
CA THR A 130 8.91 -2.99 15.20
C THR A 130 9.21 -2.25 16.49
N PRO A 131 9.92 -1.11 16.43
CA PRO A 131 10.16 -0.30 17.61
C PRO A 131 8.85 0.19 18.24
N ALA A 132 8.80 0.30 19.57
CA ALA A 132 7.56 0.63 20.29
C ALA A 132 6.93 1.98 19.88
N ASN A 133 7.76 2.97 19.53
CA ASN A 133 7.31 4.32 19.18
C ASN A 133 7.20 4.54 17.67
N LEU A 134 7.14 3.49 16.86
CA LEU A 134 7.05 3.63 15.41
C LEU A 134 5.70 3.13 14.89
N ARG A 135 5.09 3.94 14.02
CA ARG A 135 3.90 3.58 13.25
C ARG A 135 4.28 3.39 11.79
N TYR A 136 3.87 2.27 11.21
CA TYR A 136 3.89 2.10 9.76
C TYR A 136 2.57 2.56 9.18
N ASN A 137 2.58 3.36 8.11
CA ASN A 137 1.36 3.79 7.42
C ASN A 137 1.49 3.56 5.92
N LEU A 138 0.47 2.91 5.36
CA LEU A 138 0.30 2.69 3.94
C LEU A 138 -0.94 3.44 3.49
N SER A 139 -0.86 4.14 2.37
CA SER A 139 -1.97 4.96 1.89
C SER A 139 -1.94 5.17 0.39
N ASP A 140 -3.13 5.40 -0.17
CA ASP A 140 -3.31 6.03 -1.49
C ASP A 140 -3.78 7.46 -1.30
N ALA A 141 -3.07 8.44 -1.84
CA ALA A 141 -3.32 9.86 -1.61
C ALA A 141 -3.20 10.70 -2.90
N ASN A 142 -3.81 11.89 -2.89
CA ASN A 142 -3.62 12.82 -4.02
C ASN A 142 -2.28 13.54 -3.93
N THR A 143 -1.75 13.78 -2.73
CA THR A 143 -0.44 14.43 -2.51
C THR A 143 0.63 13.43 -2.10
N ARG A 144 1.90 13.79 -2.35
CA ARG A 144 3.05 13.05 -1.81
C ARG A 144 3.40 13.59 -0.43
N GLY A 145 3.46 12.70 0.55
CA GLY A 145 3.85 13.04 1.92
C GLY A 145 4.88 12.08 2.51
N ALA A 146 5.52 12.48 3.60
CA ALA A 146 6.35 11.59 4.43
C ALA A 146 5.49 10.64 5.30
N TYR A 147 4.21 10.94 5.45
CA TYR A 147 3.16 10.16 6.11
C TYR A 147 1.82 10.48 5.42
N PHE A 148 0.75 9.77 5.76
CA PHE A 148 -0.58 10.03 5.20
C PHE A 148 -1.12 11.39 5.66
N ASP A 149 -1.83 12.11 4.79
CA ASP A 149 -2.43 13.40 5.12
C ASP A 149 -3.96 13.40 4.93
N SER A 150 -4.57 14.57 4.91
CA SER A 150 -6.01 14.73 4.69
C SER A 150 -6.46 14.37 3.27
N THR A 151 -5.54 14.13 2.33
CA THR A 151 -5.84 13.73 0.95
C THR A 151 -5.79 12.22 0.73
N ALA A 152 -5.39 11.46 1.75
CA ALA A 152 -5.40 10.00 1.70
C ALA A 152 -6.85 9.50 1.57
N THR A 153 -7.10 8.64 0.58
CA THR A 153 -8.40 8.01 0.35
C THR A 153 -8.64 6.87 1.33
N TRP A 154 -7.61 6.06 1.58
CA TRP A 154 -7.58 5.05 2.63
C TRP A 154 -6.22 5.09 3.32
N VAL A 155 -6.20 4.57 4.54
CA VAL A 155 -4.98 4.40 5.33
C VAL A 155 -5.05 3.04 6.01
N LEU A 156 -3.97 2.27 5.90
CA LEU A 156 -3.68 1.07 6.67
C LEU A 156 -2.50 1.40 7.57
N SER A 157 -2.66 1.27 8.88
CA SER A 157 -1.63 1.61 9.86
C SER A 157 -1.30 0.41 10.73
N ALA A 158 -0.03 0.26 11.08
CA ALA A 158 0.44 -0.74 12.03
C ALA A 158 1.10 -0.02 13.21
N TYR A 159 0.52 -0.19 14.39
CA TYR A 159 1.03 0.30 15.68
C TYR A 159 0.43 -0.58 16.78
N ASP A 160 0.86 -0.43 18.03
CA ASP A 160 0.35 -1.18 19.21
C ASP A 160 0.25 -2.72 19.08
N GLY A 161 0.97 -3.31 18.12
CA GLY A 161 0.96 -4.75 17.86
C GLY A 161 -0.18 -5.23 16.96
N TYR A 162 -0.95 -4.34 16.35
CA TYR A 162 -2.05 -4.69 15.44
C TYR A 162 -2.07 -3.85 14.16
N TRP A 163 -2.74 -4.38 13.14
CA TRP A 163 -3.15 -3.63 11.97
C TRP A 163 -4.46 -2.89 12.23
N HIS A 164 -4.51 -1.64 11.77
CA HIS A 164 -5.66 -0.74 11.89
C HIS A 164 -6.00 -0.14 10.52
N VAL A 165 -7.28 0.06 10.26
CA VAL A 165 -7.78 0.66 9.01
C VAL A 165 -8.52 1.96 9.28
N GLY A 166 -8.32 2.96 8.44
CA GLY A 166 -9.10 4.20 8.50
C GLY A 166 -10.52 4.00 7.95
N ASN A 167 -11.55 4.42 8.69
CA ASN A 167 -12.93 4.34 8.23
C ASN A 167 -13.61 5.72 8.29
N GLY A 168 -13.55 6.46 7.19
CA GLY A 168 -14.10 7.81 7.10
C GLY A 168 -13.11 8.90 7.48
N SER A 169 -13.63 10.10 7.73
CA SER A 169 -12.81 11.27 8.05
C SER A 169 -12.15 11.17 9.43
N ALA A 170 -11.12 11.99 9.62
CA ALA A 170 -10.28 12.00 10.82
C ALA A 170 -9.55 10.67 11.08
N ASP A 171 -8.81 10.60 12.18
CA ASP A 171 -8.06 9.42 12.62
C ASP A 171 -8.99 8.37 13.26
N ASN A 172 -10.09 8.06 12.56
CA ASN A 172 -11.02 6.99 12.92
C ASN A 172 -10.45 5.64 12.50
N PHE A 173 -9.48 5.17 13.26
CA PHE A 173 -8.82 3.89 13.07
C PHE A 173 -9.60 2.78 13.78
N MET A 174 -9.85 1.70 13.05
CA MET A 174 -10.45 0.48 13.59
C MET A 174 -9.41 -0.63 13.53
N SER A 175 -9.20 -1.35 14.63
CA SER A 175 -8.36 -2.55 14.60
C SER A 175 -8.98 -3.61 13.68
N THR A 176 -8.13 -4.26 12.90
CA THR A 176 -8.51 -5.40 12.06
C THR A 176 -8.55 -6.71 12.86
N GLY A 177 -7.99 -6.73 14.07
CA GLY A 177 -7.72 -7.94 14.84
C GLY A 177 -6.52 -8.77 14.33
N VAL A 178 -5.90 -8.38 13.21
CA VAL A 178 -4.68 -9.02 12.71
C VAL A 178 -3.49 -8.50 13.48
N ALA A 179 -2.77 -9.40 14.14
CA ALA A 179 -1.54 -9.07 14.84
C ALA A 179 -0.48 -8.55 13.86
N PHE A 180 0.27 -7.56 14.30
CA PHE A 180 1.39 -6.99 13.58
C PHE A 180 2.69 -7.34 14.31
N SER A 181 3.66 -7.87 13.58
CA SER A 181 4.93 -8.36 14.11
C SER A 181 6.03 -8.23 13.07
N ALA A 182 7.25 -7.95 13.55
CA ALA A 182 8.44 -7.91 12.69
C ALA A 182 8.69 -9.27 12.03
N GLY A 183 9.20 -9.26 10.81
CA GLY A 183 9.56 -10.46 10.05
C GLY A 183 8.39 -11.18 9.37
N VAL A 184 7.15 -10.83 9.67
CA VAL A 184 5.95 -11.41 9.02
C VAL A 184 5.63 -10.66 7.73
N THR A 185 5.52 -11.41 6.63
CA THR A 185 5.10 -10.87 5.34
C THR A 185 3.58 -10.85 5.25
N TYR A 186 3.02 -9.66 5.06
CA TYR A 186 1.60 -9.44 4.89
C TYR A 186 1.27 -9.25 3.42
N ASN A 187 0.37 -10.08 2.89
CA ASN A 187 -0.23 -9.86 1.57
C ASN A 187 -1.49 -9.01 1.77
N VAL A 188 -1.46 -7.80 1.20
CA VAL A 188 -2.54 -6.81 1.32
C VAL A 188 -3.22 -6.67 -0.04
N ALA A 189 -4.55 -6.76 -0.05
CA ALA A 189 -5.37 -6.51 -1.22
C ALA A 189 -6.47 -5.51 -0.87
N ILE A 190 -6.47 -4.36 -1.54
CA ILE A 190 -7.40 -3.26 -1.35
C ILE A 190 -8.28 -3.15 -2.58
N ARG A 191 -9.58 -3.00 -2.39
CA ARG A 191 -10.54 -2.69 -3.46
C ARG A 191 -11.12 -1.32 -3.21
N GLN A 192 -11.02 -0.42 -4.19
CA GLN A 192 -11.54 0.94 -4.10
C GLN A 192 -12.70 1.13 -5.08
N ASN A 193 -13.78 1.75 -4.61
CA ASN A 193 -14.87 2.25 -5.43
C ASN A 193 -14.98 3.77 -5.22
N PRO A 194 -14.36 4.58 -6.10
CA PRO A 194 -14.39 6.02 -5.94
C PRO A 194 -15.77 6.63 -6.17
N ALA A 195 -16.60 6.03 -7.03
CA ALA A 195 -17.97 6.49 -7.31
C ALA A 195 -18.86 6.45 -6.05
N THR A 196 -18.74 5.39 -5.24
CA THR A 196 -19.48 5.26 -3.98
C THR A 196 -18.69 5.74 -2.76
N ARG A 197 -17.41 6.10 -2.93
CA ARG A 197 -16.47 6.47 -1.87
C ARG A 197 -16.33 5.39 -0.80
N LYS A 198 -16.27 4.14 -1.27
CA LYS A 198 -16.13 2.95 -0.43
C LYS A 198 -14.86 2.22 -0.78
N TRP A 199 -14.25 1.59 0.22
CA TRP A 199 -13.16 0.66 -0.01
C TRP A 199 -13.33 -0.61 0.83
N SER A 200 -12.54 -1.61 0.49
CA SER A 200 -12.46 -2.87 1.21
C SER A 200 -11.01 -3.32 1.23
N ILE A 201 -10.67 -4.16 2.20
CA ILE A 201 -9.33 -4.69 2.36
C ILE A 201 -9.40 -6.14 2.76
N THR A 202 -8.52 -6.94 2.19
CA THR A 202 -8.11 -8.24 2.71
C THR A 202 -6.65 -8.13 3.13
N ILE A 203 -6.34 -8.59 4.33
CA ILE A 203 -4.97 -8.69 4.83
C ILE A 203 -4.74 -10.11 5.32
N SER A 204 -3.63 -10.70 4.91
CA SER A 204 -3.19 -12.03 5.32
C SER A 204 -1.74 -11.97 5.75
N GLY A 205 -1.38 -12.71 6.80
CA GLY A 205 -0.01 -12.93 7.26
C GLY A 205 0.12 -14.40 7.64
N ASP A 206 0.67 -14.70 8.81
CA ASP A 206 0.75 -16.09 9.32
C ASP A 206 -0.60 -16.64 9.82
N ALA A 207 -1.58 -15.76 10.03
CA ALA A 207 -2.92 -16.11 10.46
C ALA A 207 -3.91 -16.18 9.28
N SER A 208 -5.14 -16.65 9.57
CA SER A 208 -6.22 -16.64 8.58
C SER A 208 -6.45 -15.22 8.02
N PRO A 209 -6.71 -15.08 6.71
CA PRO A 209 -6.99 -13.78 6.12
C PRO A 209 -8.19 -13.10 6.79
N VAL A 210 -8.08 -11.79 7.03
CA VAL A 210 -9.18 -10.95 7.48
C VAL A 210 -9.63 -10.06 6.34
N ALA A 211 -10.93 -10.00 6.11
CA ALA A 211 -11.56 -9.11 5.14
C ALA A 211 -12.50 -8.11 5.82
N LEU A 212 -12.33 -6.84 5.50
CA LEU A 212 -13.22 -5.75 5.91
C LEU A 212 -13.80 -5.09 4.66
N THR A 213 -15.12 -4.91 4.62
CA THR A 213 -15.85 -4.36 3.47
C THR A 213 -16.58 -3.06 3.80
N ASP A 214 -16.96 -2.32 2.76
CA ASP A 214 -17.79 -1.09 2.85
C ASP A 214 -17.23 0.02 3.77
N LEU A 215 -15.92 0.05 3.95
CA LEU A 215 -15.19 1.11 4.65
C LEU A 215 -15.36 2.44 3.92
N ASN A 216 -15.50 3.53 4.67
CA ASN A 216 -15.63 4.87 4.08
C ASN A 216 -14.25 5.41 3.68
N PHE A 217 -14.19 6.10 2.53
CA PHE A 217 -13.03 6.92 2.19
C PHE A 217 -12.79 7.98 3.28
N ARG A 218 -11.52 8.29 3.52
CA ARG A 218 -11.13 9.40 4.43
C ARG A 218 -11.38 10.77 3.82
N THR A 219 -11.38 10.88 2.50
CA THR A 219 -11.67 12.10 1.75
C THR A 219 -13.13 12.22 1.33
N ALA A 220 -13.63 13.46 1.24
CA ALA A 220 -14.97 13.75 0.73
C ALA A 220 -15.08 13.55 -0.79
N SER A 221 -13.97 13.66 -1.51
CA SER A 221 -13.84 13.47 -2.96
C SER A 221 -12.64 12.59 -3.30
N TRP A 222 -12.72 11.91 -4.45
CA TRP A 222 -11.58 11.25 -5.05
C TRP A 222 -10.92 12.22 -6.04
N ALA A 223 -9.79 12.79 -5.63
CA ALA A 223 -9.09 13.81 -6.41
C ALA A 223 -7.87 13.21 -7.13
N THR A 224 -7.60 13.66 -8.35
CA THR A 224 -6.42 13.27 -9.12
C THR A 224 -5.62 14.50 -9.53
N GLY A 225 -4.37 14.30 -9.93
CA GLY A 225 -3.51 15.36 -10.48
C GLY A 225 -2.48 15.91 -9.49
N GLY A 226 -2.52 15.49 -8.22
CA GLY A 226 -1.49 15.87 -7.23
C GLY A 226 -0.18 15.09 -7.36
N ALA A 227 -0.07 14.19 -8.35
CA ALA A 227 1.16 13.52 -8.76
C ALA A 227 2.19 14.40 -9.48
N GLY A 228 1.88 15.66 -9.75
CA GLY A 228 2.67 16.48 -10.68
C GLY A 228 2.45 16.10 -12.15
N ALA A 229 1.45 15.25 -12.41
CA ALA A 229 0.97 14.87 -13.74
C ALA A 229 -0.58 14.76 -13.69
N PRO A 230 -1.29 15.16 -14.77
CA PRO A 230 -2.74 15.00 -14.84
C PRO A 230 -3.16 13.56 -14.57
N GLY A 231 -4.22 13.38 -13.76
CA GLY A 231 -4.76 12.04 -13.48
C GLY A 231 -3.97 11.20 -12.46
N GLY A 232 -2.83 11.68 -11.95
CA GLY A 232 -2.02 10.86 -11.06
C GLY A 232 -2.40 10.91 -9.59
N ARG A 233 -2.12 9.81 -8.88
CA ARG A 233 -2.21 9.64 -7.42
C ARG A 233 -0.97 8.93 -6.87
N TRP A 234 -0.69 9.05 -5.58
CA TRP A 234 0.48 8.49 -4.91
C TRP A 234 0.12 7.27 -4.07
N LEU A 235 0.74 6.13 -4.38
CA LEU A 235 0.83 5.01 -3.47
C LEU A 235 2.05 5.23 -2.55
N THR A 236 1.82 5.24 -1.24
CA THR A 236 2.82 5.63 -0.24
C THR A 236 2.94 4.56 0.84
N PHE A 237 4.18 4.16 1.12
CA PHE A 237 4.59 3.29 2.21
C PHE A 237 5.47 4.10 3.14
N SER A 238 5.09 4.24 4.41
CA SER A 238 5.78 5.15 5.34
C SER A 238 5.96 4.55 6.70
N ALA A 239 6.95 5.08 7.41
CA ALA A 239 7.12 4.90 8.84
C ALA A 239 7.28 6.26 9.50
N SER A 240 6.61 6.46 10.63
CA SER A 240 6.60 7.71 11.38
C SER A 240 6.63 7.44 12.87
N GLU A 241 7.39 8.23 13.60
CA GLU A 241 7.45 8.14 15.05
C GLU A 241 6.16 8.66 15.70
N ILE A 242 5.63 7.89 16.64
CA ILE A 242 4.53 8.31 17.53
C ILE A 242 5.18 8.99 18.73
N VAL A 243 5.00 10.31 18.85
CA VAL A 243 5.54 11.07 19.98
C VAL A 243 4.65 10.87 21.20
N SER A 244 5.16 10.16 22.20
CA SER A 244 4.57 10.10 23.55
C SER A 244 5.64 10.37 24.61
N GLY A 245 6.11 11.61 24.73
CA GLY A 245 7.09 12.02 25.75
C GLY A 245 8.23 12.89 25.21
N THR A 246 9.35 12.91 25.93
CA THR A 246 10.50 13.82 25.72
C THR A 246 11.67 13.23 24.94
N SER A 247 11.67 11.93 24.62
CA SER A 247 12.71 11.33 23.77
C SER A 247 12.09 10.75 22.51
N VAL A 248 12.31 11.44 21.40
CA VAL A 248 12.19 10.91 20.06
C VAL A 248 13.51 10.27 19.63
N GLY A 249 13.53 9.57 18.50
CA GLY A 249 14.75 9.02 17.90
C GLY A 249 14.68 7.50 17.78
N VAL A 250 14.12 7.04 16.67
CA VAL A 250 13.86 5.62 16.42
C VAL A 250 14.23 5.28 14.98
N THR A 251 14.74 4.07 14.77
CA THR A 251 15.00 3.52 13.43
C THR A 251 14.09 2.34 13.17
N GLY A 252 13.31 2.44 12.09
CA GLY A 252 12.51 1.35 11.56
C GLY A 252 12.96 0.96 10.16
N THR A 253 12.83 -0.32 9.84
CA THR A 253 13.01 -0.80 8.46
C THR A 253 11.76 -1.56 8.04
N PHE A 254 11.32 -1.37 6.81
CA PHE A 254 10.24 -2.13 6.19
C PHE A 254 10.59 -2.50 4.76
N SER A 255 9.92 -3.53 4.27
CA SER A 255 10.11 -4.10 2.94
C SER A 255 8.79 -4.08 2.16
N VAL A 256 8.87 -3.77 0.85
CA VAL A 256 7.71 -3.75 -0.06
C VAL A 256 8.06 -4.42 -1.40
N ASP A 257 7.13 -5.20 -1.95
CA ASP A 257 7.23 -5.81 -3.28
C ASP A 257 5.84 -6.17 -3.88
N SER A 258 5.82 -6.70 -5.10
CA SER A 258 4.69 -7.36 -5.76
C SER A 258 3.48 -6.44 -5.92
N ILE A 259 3.76 -5.20 -6.34
CA ILE A 259 2.75 -4.15 -6.40
C ILE A 259 1.96 -4.31 -7.70
N VAL A 260 0.64 -4.42 -7.57
CA VAL A 260 -0.29 -4.50 -8.69
C VAL A 260 -1.44 -3.53 -8.47
N ILE A 261 -1.78 -2.76 -9.48
CA ILE A 261 -3.00 -1.93 -9.53
C ILE A 261 -3.76 -2.34 -10.77
N SER A 262 -5.00 -2.81 -10.62
CA SER A 262 -5.77 -3.37 -11.72
C SER A 262 -7.25 -3.01 -11.64
N LYS A 263 -7.88 -2.81 -12.80
CA LYS A 263 -9.33 -2.65 -12.92
C LYS A 263 -10.08 -3.98 -12.79
#